data_AF-A0A1X7LNB7-F1
#
_entry.id   AF-A0A1X7LNB7-F1
#
_cell.length_a   1.000
_cell.length_b   1.000
_cell.length_c   1.000
_cell.angle_alpha   90.00
_cell.angle_beta   90.00
_cell.angle_gamma   90.00
#
_symmetry.space_group_name_H-M   'P 1'
#
loop_
_entity.id
_entity.type
_entity.pdbx_description
1 polymer ?
#
loop_
_entity_poly.entity_id
_entity_poly.type
_entity_poly.pdbx_seq_one_letter_code
_entity_poly.pdbx_strand_id
1 'polypeptide(L)'
;MTRQKTAYAQSSQVKLVSKYFSDNASKIRDVDDLIGDQKIFSVVLTAFGLDSDIKNKYFIKKILTSDPDDKNSFVNRISDKKYLDMCKALAFPSSLDEGWKGLDIERILGKYVEKSFAKNVGLQHPEIEIVLNGRRELQDLVESSVTDNAKWYHIISSKSLRTVFAGAYGLTAGFSGLSVDRQLLELKRRTLKLTGADDVKQFESAESVDKLFDRYLIRSSVDLSGSSKYSAALTLIRGY
;
A
#
# COMPACT_ATOMS: atom_id res chain seq x y z
N MET A 1 13.09 2.38 -9.29
CA MET A 1 12.77 2.28 -7.85
C MET A 1 13.68 3.06 -6.93
N THR A 2 14.98 2.79 -6.97
CA THR A 2 15.94 3.34 -6.02
C THR A 2 16.00 4.86 -6.07
N ARG A 3 16.17 5.50 -7.25
CA ARG A 3 16.48 6.94 -7.30
C ARG A 3 15.46 7.88 -6.64
N GLN A 4 14.16 7.66 -6.75
CA GLN A 4 13.14 8.53 -6.11
C GLN A 4 12.80 8.12 -4.67
N LYS A 5 12.72 6.83 -4.36
CA LYS A 5 12.63 6.38 -2.95
C LYS A 5 13.85 6.88 -2.18
N THR A 6 15.03 6.83 -2.79
CA THR A 6 16.27 7.44 -2.29
C THR A 6 16.14 8.96 -2.21
N ALA A 7 15.67 9.67 -3.25
CA ALA A 7 15.49 11.13 -3.16
C ALA A 7 14.52 11.54 -2.03
N TYR A 8 13.42 10.81 -1.84
CA TYR A 8 12.49 11.03 -0.73
C TYR A 8 13.11 10.69 0.63
N ALA A 9 13.82 9.56 0.72
CA ALA A 9 14.61 9.20 1.90
C ALA A 9 15.67 10.28 2.22
N GLN A 10 16.12 11.03 1.22
CA GLN A 10 17.07 12.12 1.35
C GLN A 10 16.42 13.49 1.62
N SER A 11 15.09 13.58 1.69
CA SER A 11 14.38 14.79 2.11
C SER A 11 14.76 15.16 3.55
N SER A 12 14.76 16.46 3.85
CA SER A 12 15.17 16.97 5.18
C SER A 12 14.34 16.35 6.30
N GLN A 13 13.03 16.25 6.12
CA GLN A 13 12.13 15.66 7.11
C GLN A 13 12.43 14.18 7.37
N VAL A 14 12.55 13.35 6.32
CA VAL A 14 12.81 11.92 6.48
C VAL A 14 14.20 11.69 7.06
N LYS A 15 15.21 12.45 6.64
CA LYS A 15 16.56 12.40 7.23
C LYS A 15 16.58 12.69 8.72
N LEU A 16 15.90 13.74 9.17
CA LEU A 16 15.87 14.13 10.58
C LEU A 16 15.21 13.05 11.43
N VAL A 17 14.08 12.51 10.97
CA VAL A 17 13.37 11.43 11.67
C VAL A 17 14.20 10.15 11.68
N SER A 18 14.73 9.73 10.53
CA SER A 18 15.56 8.52 10.42
C SER A 18 16.81 8.63 11.27
N LYS A 19 17.49 9.79 11.27
CA LYS A 19 18.66 10.04 12.13
C LYS A 19 18.28 9.93 13.62
N TYR A 20 17.20 10.59 14.03
CA TYR A 20 16.76 10.52 15.43
C TYR A 20 16.47 9.09 15.85
N PHE A 21 15.78 8.32 14.99
CA PHE A 21 15.49 6.92 15.25
C PHE A 21 16.75 6.07 15.33
N SER A 22 17.68 6.19 14.37
CA SER A 22 18.97 5.47 14.41
C SER A 22 19.78 5.77 15.67
N ASP A 23 19.81 7.04 16.11
CA ASP A 23 20.61 7.48 17.25
C ASP A 23 20.01 7.06 18.62
N ASN A 24 18.71 6.73 18.68
CA ASN A 24 17.99 6.54 19.95
C ASN A 24 17.23 5.22 20.08
N ALA A 25 16.86 4.54 18.99
CA ALA A 25 16.05 3.31 19.04
C ALA A 25 16.74 2.15 19.77
N SER A 26 18.09 2.11 19.79
CA SER A 26 18.86 1.12 20.54
C SER A 26 18.75 1.27 22.06
N LYS A 27 18.24 2.41 22.55
CA LYS A 27 18.04 2.67 23.99
C LYS A 27 16.72 2.11 24.49
N ILE A 28 15.78 1.80 23.61
CA ILE A 28 14.48 1.24 23.97
C ILE A 28 14.67 -0.17 24.50
N ARG A 29 14.17 -0.45 25.69
CA ARG A 29 14.26 -1.77 26.35
C ARG A 29 12.94 -2.48 26.48
N ASP A 30 11.86 -1.73 26.57
CA ASP A 30 10.53 -2.27 26.76
C ASP A 30 9.45 -1.42 26.04
N VAL A 31 8.20 -1.84 26.26
CA VAL A 31 7.02 -1.19 25.70
C VAL A 31 6.85 0.23 26.25
N ASP A 32 7.21 0.48 27.51
CA ASP A 32 7.06 1.78 28.15
C ASP A 32 8.08 2.79 27.61
N ASP A 33 9.33 2.38 27.42
CA ASP A 33 10.35 3.17 26.72
C ASP A 33 9.87 3.55 25.32
N LEU A 34 9.34 2.58 24.56
CA LEU A 34 8.88 2.80 23.20
C LEU A 34 7.74 3.83 23.16
N ILE A 35 6.76 3.70 24.03
CA ILE A 35 5.58 4.58 24.06
C ILE A 35 5.91 5.95 24.68
N GLY A 36 6.95 6.00 25.51
CA GLY A 36 7.51 7.21 26.11
C GLY A 36 8.16 8.13 25.09
N ASP A 37 8.92 7.60 24.12
CA ASP A 37 9.50 8.39 23.03
C ASP A 37 8.54 8.48 21.83
N GLN A 38 7.81 9.60 21.74
CA GLN A 38 6.84 9.84 20.67
C GLN A 38 7.44 9.75 19.25
N LYS A 39 8.71 10.13 19.06
CA LYS A 39 9.34 10.11 17.74
C LYS A 39 9.65 8.68 17.32
N ILE A 40 10.18 7.87 18.23
CA ILE A 40 10.44 6.44 17.97
C ILE A 40 9.11 5.70 17.79
N PHE A 41 8.14 5.95 18.68
CA PHE A 41 6.81 5.36 18.61
C PHE A 41 6.12 5.62 17.25
N SER A 42 6.15 6.87 16.78
CA SER A 42 5.56 7.25 15.50
C SER A 42 6.23 6.54 14.32
N VAL A 43 7.56 6.37 14.35
CA VAL A 43 8.29 5.66 13.29
C VAL A 43 7.88 4.19 13.25
N VAL A 44 7.82 3.54 14.42
CA VAL A 44 7.40 2.14 14.53
C VAL A 44 5.97 1.98 13.99
N LEU A 45 4.99 2.73 14.48
CA LEU A 45 3.61 2.60 14.01
C LEU A 45 3.46 2.85 12.51
N THR A 46 4.14 3.87 11.98
CA THR A 46 4.11 4.18 10.54
C THR A 46 4.74 3.04 9.72
N ALA A 47 5.83 2.42 10.20
CA ALA A 47 6.46 1.28 9.53
C ALA A 47 5.52 0.07 9.39
N PHE A 48 4.55 -0.08 10.30
CA PHE A 48 3.52 -1.12 10.24
C PHE A 48 2.18 -0.62 9.67
N GLY A 49 2.08 0.64 9.23
CA GLY A 49 0.86 1.22 8.66
C GLY A 49 -0.27 1.38 9.69
N LEU A 50 0.09 1.72 10.92
CA LEU A 50 -0.77 1.94 12.09
C LEU A 50 -0.74 3.43 12.53
N ASP A 51 -0.53 4.34 11.59
CA ASP A 51 -0.38 5.78 11.84
C ASP A 51 -1.58 6.40 12.58
N SER A 52 -2.78 5.89 12.32
CA SER A 52 -4.03 6.31 12.95
C SER A 52 -4.01 6.19 14.47
N ASP A 53 -3.20 5.26 14.98
CA ASP A 53 -3.18 4.85 16.38
C ASP A 53 -2.05 5.47 17.19
N ILE A 54 -1.31 6.43 16.61
CA ILE A 54 -0.26 7.19 17.31
C ILE A 54 -0.78 7.86 18.59
N LYS A 55 -2.06 8.25 18.61
CA LYS A 55 -2.69 8.83 19.80
C LYS A 55 -3.26 7.79 20.78
N ASN A 56 -3.37 6.53 20.36
CA ASN A 56 -4.01 5.43 21.11
C ASN A 56 -2.99 4.64 21.94
N LYS A 57 -2.13 5.35 22.70
CA LYS A 57 -1.00 4.76 23.44
C LYS A 57 -1.38 3.57 24.33
N TYR A 58 -2.49 3.67 25.06
CA TYR A 58 -2.94 2.58 25.94
C TYR A 58 -3.30 1.30 25.17
N PHE A 59 -3.98 1.45 24.03
CA PHE A 59 -4.35 0.32 23.17
C PHE A 59 -3.10 -0.35 22.60
N ILE A 60 -2.16 0.44 22.09
CA ILE A 60 -0.88 -0.08 21.58
C ILE A 60 -0.05 -0.72 22.69
N LYS A 61 -0.03 -0.15 23.90
CA LYS A 61 0.61 -0.79 25.05
C LYS A 61 0.06 -2.19 25.28
N LYS A 62 -1.27 -2.31 25.37
CA LYS A 62 -1.95 -3.59 25.59
C LYS A 62 -1.63 -4.61 24.49
N ILE A 63 -1.54 -4.17 23.24
CA ILE A 63 -1.14 -5.01 22.10
C ILE A 63 0.30 -5.50 22.28
N LEU A 64 1.24 -4.59 22.53
CA LEU A 64 2.66 -4.91 22.63
C LEU A 64 3.03 -5.75 23.86
N THR A 65 2.23 -5.68 24.93
CA THR A 65 2.36 -6.54 26.11
C THR A 65 1.61 -7.87 25.97
N SER A 66 0.94 -8.12 24.84
CA SER A 66 0.28 -9.40 24.58
C SER A 66 1.26 -10.44 24.05
N ASP A 67 1.09 -11.69 24.44
CA ASP A 67 1.84 -12.81 23.89
C ASP A 67 1.40 -13.10 22.43
N PRO A 68 2.25 -12.90 21.41
CA PRO A 68 1.88 -13.17 20.02
C PRO A 68 1.74 -14.67 19.70
N ASP A 69 2.27 -15.57 20.54
CA ASP A 69 2.28 -17.01 20.32
C ASP A 69 1.11 -17.72 21.05
N ASP A 70 0.54 -17.11 22.10
CA ASP A 70 -0.72 -17.56 22.68
C ASP A 70 -1.91 -17.20 21.79
N LYS A 71 -2.56 -18.22 21.21
CA LYS A 71 -3.77 -18.09 20.37
C LYS A 71 -4.90 -17.31 21.04
N ASN A 72 -4.97 -17.32 22.37
CA ASN A 72 -6.00 -16.63 23.14
C ASN A 72 -5.63 -15.20 23.52
N SER A 73 -4.41 -14.74 23.22
CA SER A 73 -3.95 -13.42 23.59
C SER A 73 -4.75 -12.31 22.91
N PHE A 74 -4.72 -11.12 23.52
CA PHE A 74 -5.48 -9.97 23.02
C PHE A 74 -5.09 -9.59 21.58
N VAL A 75 -3.79 -9.60 21.25
CA VAL A 75 -3.34 -9.31 19.88
C VAL A 75 -3.86 -10.30 18.85
N ASN A 76 -3.98 -11.59 19.21
CA ASN A 76 -4.47 -12.63 18.30
C ASN A 76 -5.98 -12.57 18.05
N ARG A 77 -6.73 -11.88 18.92
CA ARG A 77 -8.17 -11.63 18.77
C ARG A 77 -8.50 -10.40 17.90
N ILE A 78 -7.52 -9.58 17.55
CA ILE A 78 -7.72 -8.42 16.69
C ILE A 78 -7.81 -8.84 15.22
N SER A 79 -8.75 -8.24 14.48
CA SER A 79 -8.97 -8.53 13.06
C SER A 79 -7.84 -8.02 12.17
N ASP A 80 -7.36 -6.79 12.41
CA ASP A 80 -6.23 -6.22 11.66
C ASP A 80 -4.91 -6.90 12.07
N LYS A 81 -4.32 -7.66 11.15
CA LYS A 81 -3.12 -8.47 11.41
C LYS A 81 -1.84 -7.65 11.51
N LYS A 82 -1.85 -6.36 11.13
CA LYS A 82 -0.68 -5.47 11.29
C LYS A 82 -0.25 -5.33 12.74
N TYR A 83 -1.19 -5.40 13.68
CA TYR A 83 -0.89 -5.38 15.12
C TYR A 83 -0.07 -6.60 15.55
N LEU A 84 -0.45 -7.78 15.07
CA LEU A 84 0.29 -9.02 15.31
C LEU A 84 1.68 -8.97 14.67
N ASP A 85 1.76 -8.48 13.43
CA ASP A 85 3.03 -8.32 12.72
C ASP A 85 3.98 -7.37 13.47
N MET A 86 3.44 -6.28 14.03
CA MET A 86 4.20 -5.36 14.86
C MET A 86 4.68 -6.04 16.14
N CYS A 87 3.81 -6.73 16.90
CA CYS A 87 4.21 -7.43 18.11
C CYS A 87 5.33 -8.43 17.85
N LYS A 88 5.18 -9.27 16.82
CA LYS A 88 6.21 -10.25 16.43
C LYS A 88 7.51 -9.60 15.97
N ALA A 89 7.42 -8.46 15.31
CA ALA A 89 8.59 -7.77 14.80
C ALA A 89 9.41 -7.05 15.87
N LEU A 90 8.77 -6.58 16.95
CA LEU A 90 9.47 -5.95 18.08
C LEU A 90 9.88 -6.99 19.13
N ALA A 91 9.05 -8.03 19.29
CA ALA A 91 9.25 -9.18 20.17
C ALA A 91 9.83 -8.77 21.54
N PHE A 92 9.20 -7.77 22.18
CA PHE A 92 9.62 -7.34 23.51
C PHE A 92 9.55 -8.53 24.46
N PRO A 93 10.63 -8.81 25.21
CA PRO A 93 10.67 -9.96 26.08
C PRO A 93 9.81 -9.72 27.32
N SER A 94 9.41 -10.79 28.01
CA SER A 94 8.77 -10.66 29.31
C SER A 94 9.78 -10.29 30.41
N SER A 95 11.06 -10.59 30.19
CA SER A 95 12.19 -10.22 31.05
C SER A 95 13.47 -9.91 30.25
N LEU A 96 14.31 -8.98 30.73
CA LEU A 96 15.54 -8.57 30.02
C LEU A 96 16.59 -9.69 29.87
N ASP A 97 16.45 -10.77 30.64
CA ASP A 97 17.35 -11.93 30.63
C ASP A 97 17.05 -12.92 29.47
N GLU A 98 15.94 -12.73 28.73
CA GLU A 98 15.52 -13.58 27.60
C GLU A 98 16.36 -13.40 26.31
N GLY A 99 17.49 -12.69 26.38
CA GLY A 99 18.40 -12.54 25.24
C GLY A 99 17.82 -11.69 24.10
N TRP A 100 16.93 -10.75 24.42
CA TRP A 100 16.35 -9.83 23.44
C TRP A 100 17.44 -9.01 22.74
N LYS A 101 17.43 -9.05 21.40
CA LYS A 101 18.47 -8.43 20.57
C LYS A 101 18.25 -6.93 20.35
N GLY A 102 17.17 -6.37 20.88
CA GLY A 102 16.76 -5.00 20.62
C GLY A 102 15.91 -4.87 19.35
N LEU A 103 15.54 -3.63 19.05
CA LEU A 103 14.83 -3.28 17.84
C LEU A 103 15.69 -3.51 16.60
N ASP A 104 15.11 -4.10 15.56
CA ASP A 104 15.73 -4.17 14.23
C ASP A 104 15.61 -2.80 13.53
N ILE A 105 16.57 -1.93 13.84
CA ILE A 105 16.56 -0.52 13.43
C ILE A 105 16.51 -0.39 11.91
N GLU A 106 17.31 -1.18 11.19
CA GLU A 106 17.41 -1.11 9.73
C GLU A 106 16.09 -1.52 9.07
N ARG A 107 15.51 -2.65 9.49
CA ARG A 107 14.24 -3.13 8.94
C ARG A 107 13.09 -2.17 9.23
N ILE A 108 13.00 -1.65 10.46
CA ILE A 108 11.94 -0.70 10.84
C ILE A 108 12.08 0.60 10.04
N LEU A 109 13.29 1.13 9.90
CA LEU A 109 13.53 2.33 9.09
C LEU A 109 13.24 2.10 7.61
N GLY A 110 13.63 0.95 7.05
CA GLY A 110 13.31 0.59 5.67
C GLY A 110 11.80 0.60 5.40
N LYS A 111 11.03 -0.02 6.30
CA LYS A 111 9.56 -0.02 6.25
C LYS A 111 8.98 1.38 6.46
N TYR A 112 9.49 2.15 7.41
CA TYR A 112 9.05 3.54 7.66
C TYR A 112 9.21 4.41 6.42
N VAL A 113 10.38 4.40 5.79
CA VAL A 113 10.64 5.19 4.57
C VAL A 113 9.70 4.76 3.44
N GLU A 114 9.45 3.46 3.30
CA GLU A 114 8.54 2.95 2.31
C GLU A 114 7.09 3.38 2.52
N LYS A 115 6.56 3.20 3.74
CA LYS A 115 5.19 3.59 4.06
C LYS A 115 5.01 5.10 4.00
N SER A 116 5.98 5.88 4.47
CA SER A 116 5.96 7.35 4.38
C SER A 116 6.01 7.82 2.93
N PHE A 117 6.82 7.17 2.08
CA PHE A 117 6.88 7.48 0.66
C PHE A 117 5.55 7.15 -0.03
N ALA A 118 5.00 5.96 0.19
CA ALA A 118 3.71 5.55 -0.37
C ALA A 118 2.58 6.50 0.05
N LYS A 119 2.55 6.92 1.32
CA LYS A 119 1.57 7.88 1.84
C LYS A 119 1.73 9.26 1.23
N ASN A 120 2.95 9.80 1.19
CA ASN A 120 3.22 11.10 0.59
C ASN A 120 2.85 11.12 -0.90
N VAL A 121 3.20 10.04 -1.61
CA VAL A 121 2.85 9.87 -3.01
C VAL A 121 1.33 9.77 -3.17
N GLY A 122 0.62 8.96 -2.37
CA GLY A 122 -0.84 8.87 -2.42
C GLY A 122 -1.58 10.19 -2.12
N LEU A 123 -1.07 11.00 -1.17
CA LEU A 123 -1.64 12.32 -0.86
C LEU A 123 -1.44 13.33 -2.00
N GLN A 124 -0.33 13.25 -2.72
CA GLN A 124 -0.05 14.15 -3.84
C GLN A 124 -0.65 13.66 -5.16
N HIS A 125 -0.93 12.36 -5.26
CA HIS A 125 -1.33 11.66 -6.47
C HIS A 125 -2.51 10.71 -6.17
N PRO A 126 -3.75 11.22 -6.09
CA PRO A 126 -4.95 10.41 -5.87
C PRO A 126 -5.12 9.26 -6.88
N GLU A 127 -4.57 9.42 -8.09
CA GLU A 127 -4.53 8.38 -9.11
C GLU A 127 -3.81 7.11 -8.65
N ILE A 128 -2.83 7.20 -7.75
CA ILE A 128 -2.10 6.04 -7.25
C ILE A 128 -2.92 5.27 -6.23
N GLU A 129 -3.69 5.95 -5.38
CA GLU A 129 -4.65 5.28 -4.49
C GLU A 129 -5.67 4.47 -5.31
N ILE A 130 -6.18 5.07 -6.38
CA ILE A 130 -7.10 4.41 -7.32
C ILE A 130 -6.45 3.16 -7.94
N VAL A 131 -5.18 3.24 -8.35
CA VAL A 131 -4.44 2.08 -8.88
C VAL A 131 -4.26 0.98 -7.83
N LEU A 132 -3.81 1.33 -6.61
CA LEU A 132 -3.54 0.33 -5.57
C LEU A 132 -4.81 -0.42 -5.17
N ASN A 133 -5.92 0.30 -4.99
CA ASN A 133 -7.23 -0.31 -4.73
C ASN A 133 -7.67 -1.17 -5.93
N GLY A 134 -7.55 -0.63 -7.15
CA GLY A 134 -7.88 -1.36 -8.37
C GLY A 134 -7.06 -2.64 -8.55
N ARG A 135 -5.77 -2.65 -8.20
CA ARG A 135 -4.91 -3.84 -8.35
C ARG A 135 -5.35 -4.97 -7.43
N ARG A 136 -5.65 -4.65 -6.17
CA ARG A 136 -6.19 -5.63 -5.21
C ARG A 136 -7.55 -6.15 -5.68
N GLU A 137 -8.48 -5.26 -6.01
CA GLU A 137 -9.82 -5.65 -6.49
C GLU A 137 -9.75 -6.49 -7.77
N LEU A 138 -8.83 -6.18 -8.69
CA LEU A 138 -8.64 -6.95 -9.92
C LEU A 138 -8.09 -8.34 -9.62
N GLN A 139 -7.15 -8.48 -8.68
CA GLN A 139 -6.62 -9.77 -8.27
C GLN A 139 -7.73 -10.66 -7.66
N ASP A 140 -8.48 -10.14 -6.70
CA ASP A 140 -9.61 -10.85 -6.07
C ASP A 140 -10.62 -11.31 -7.14
N LEU A 141 -10.86 -10.46 -8.14
CA LEU A 141 -11.79 -10.74 -9.22
C LEU A 141 -11.26 -11.80 -10.20
N VAL A 142 -9.98 -11.75 -10.52
CA VAL A 142 -9.31 -12.75 -11.36
C VAL A 142 -9.41 -14.14 -10.70
N GLU A 143 -9.16 -14.22 -9.38
CA GLU A 143 -9.22 -15.46 -8.60
C GLU A 143 -10.67 -15.99 -8.40
N SER A 144 -11.68 -15.13 -8.53
CA SER A 144 -13.08 -15.54 -8.36
C SER A 144 -13.59 -16.51 -9.43
N SER A 145 -14.53 -17.38 -9.06
CA SER A 145 -15.12 -18.41 -9.93
C SER A 145 -16.31 -17.94 -10.77
N VAL A 146 -16.61 -16.64 -10.79
CA VAL A 146 -17.72 -16.09 -11.58
C VAL A 146 -17.39 -16.06 -13.08
N THR A 147 -18.42 -15.94 -13.92
CA THR A 147 -18.25 -15.88 -15.37
C THR A 147 -17.47 -14.63 -15.80
N ASP A 148 -16.80 -14.69 -16.96
CA ASP A 148 -16.03 -13.56 -17.48
C ASP A 148 -16.88 -12.28 -17.60
N ASN A 149 -18.10 -12.38 -18.14
CA ASN A 149 -19.01 -11.24 -18.22
C ASN A 149 -19.37 -10.67 -16.84
N ALA A 150 -19.55 -11.52 -15.81
CA ALA A 150 -19.78 -11.05 -14.45
C ALA A 150 -18.56 -10.30 -13.89
N LYS A 151 -17.34 -10.74 -14.22
CA LYS A 151 -16.11 -10.00 -13.88
C LYS A 151 -16.09 -8.63 -14.54
N TRP A 152 -16.42 -8.55 -15.82
CA TRP A 152 -16.51 -7.25 -16.48
C TRP A 152 -17.59 -6.33 -15.92
N TYR A 153 -18.76 -6.86 -15.55
CA TYR A 153 -19.77 -6.06 -14.87
C TYR A 153 -19.29 -5.58 -13.49
N HIS A 154 -18.51 -6.39 -12.78
CA HIS A 154 -17.86 -5.95 -11.55
C HIS A 154 -16.87 -4.80 -11.81
N ILE A 155 -16.01 -4.92 -12.83
CA ILE A 155 -15.10 -3.84 -13.27
C ILE A 155 -15.88 -2.56 -13.59
N ILE A 156 -16.99 -2.70 -14.32
CA ILE A 156 -17.85 -1.56 -14.62
C ILE A 156 -18.44 -1.02 -13.33
N SER A 157 -18.91 -1.83 -12.37
CA SER A 157 -19.55 -1.31 -11.15
C SER A 157 -18.59 -0.68 -10.13
N SER A 158 -17.35 -1.18 -10.04
CA SER A 158 -16.33 -0.71 -9.09
C SER A 158 -15.83 0.69 -9.46
N LYS A 159 -15.80 1.60 -8.50
CA LYS A 159 -15.26 2.95 -8.69
C LYS A 159 -13.78 2.91 -9.09
N SER A 160 -12.97 2.12 -8.40
CA SER A 160 -11.52 2.01 -8.63
C SER A 160 -11.27 1.41 -10.02
N LEU A 161 -11.83 0.24 -10.29
CA LEU A 161 -11.63 -0.48 -11.55
C LEU A 161 -12.19 0.30 -12.74
N ARG A 162 -13.42 0.83 -12.66
CA ARG A 162 -13.98 1.68 -13.72
C ARG A 162 -13.07 2.86 -14.02
N THR A 163 -12.56 3.54 -13.00
CA THR A 163 -11.69 4.71 -13.19
C THR A 163 -10.38 4.32 -13.88
N VAL A 164 -9.77 3.21 -13.47
CA VAL A 164 -8.54 2.68 -14.09
C VAL A 164 -8.77 2.31 -15.55
N PHE A 165 -9.78 1.48 -15.84
CA PHE A 165 -10.05 1.00 -17.19
C PHE A 165 -10.48 2.14 -18.11
N ALA A 166 -11.42 2.98 -17.69
CA ALA A 166 -11.86 4.14 -18.47
C ALA A 166 -10.70 5.11 -18.69
N GLY A 167 -9.93 5.39 -17.65
CA GLY A 167 -8.78 6.29 -17.70
C GLY A 167 -7.67 5.75 -18.60
N ALA A 168 -7.24 4.49 -18.48
CA ALA A 168 -6.22 3.87 -19.35
C ALA A 168 -6.60 3.95 -20.83
N TYR A 169 -7.90 3.87 -21.10
CA TYR A 169 -8.44 3.90 -22.44
C TYR A 169 -8.76 5.31 -22.94
N GLY A 170 -8.75 6.33 -22.08
CA GLY A 170 -9.15 7.69 -22.48
C GLY A 170 -10.63 7.79 -22.80
N LEU A 171 -11.45 7.02 -22.10
CA LEU A 171 -12.90 7.10 -22.19
C LEU A 171 -13.37 8.32 -21.37
N THR A 172 -14.14 9.20 -22.01
CA THR A 172 -14.64 10.46 -21.42
C THR A 172 -16.01 10.28 -20.78
N ALA A 173 -16.59 11.34 -20.20
CA ALA A 173 -17.89 11.31 -19.54
C ALA A 173 -19.03 10.70 -20.41
N GLY A 174 -18.97 10.83 -21.73
CA GLY A 174 -19.95 10.22 -22.65
C GLY A 174 -20.00 8.68 -22.60
N PHE A 175 -18.89 8.03 -22.19
CA PHE A 175 -18.85 6.58 -21.99
C PHE A 175 -19.77 6.13 -20.84
N SER A 176 -19.79 6.87 -19.73
CA SER A 176 -20.62 6.54 -18.56
C SER A 176 -22.12 6.63 -18.83
N GLY A 177 -22.52 7.34 -19.89
CA GLY A 177 -23.92 7.44 -20.33
C GLY A 177 -24.38 6.29 -21.25
N LEU A 178 -23.47 5.42 -21.69
CA LEU A 178 -23.82 4.25 -22.51
C LEU A 178 -24.53 3.18 -21.68
N SER A 179 -25.31 2.31 -22.33
CA SER A 179 -25.85 1.12 -21.65
C SER A 179 -24.72 0.21 -21.17
N VAL A 180 -24.97 -0.56 -20.11
CA VAL A 180 -23.96 -1.43 -19.49
C VAL A 180 -23.36 -2.42 -20.51
N ASP A 181 -24.18 -2.98 -21.41
CA ASP A 181 -23.72 -3.88 -22.47
C ASP A 181 -22.79 -3.18 -23.47
N ARG A 182 -23.06 -1.90 -23.79
CA ARG A 182 -22.21 -1.11 -24.66
C ARG A 182 -20.90 -0.73 -23.97
N GLN A 183 -20.95 -0.43 -22.68
CA GLN A 183 -19.75 -0.19 -21.87
C GLN A 183 -18.87 -1.44 -21.84
N LEU A 184 -19.46 -2.61 -21.59
CA LEU A 184 -18.80 -3.91 -21.62
C LEU A 184 -18.08 -4.15 -22.95
N LEU A 185 -18.80 -4.01 -24.07
CA LEU A 185 -18.25 -4.25 -25.40
C LEU A 185 -17.07 -3.31 -25.70
N GLU A 186 -17.19 -2.05 -25.32
CA GLU A 186 -16.14 -1.06 -25.54
C GLU A 186 -14.90 -1.33 -24.67
N LEU A 187 -15.08 -1.73 -23.40
CA LEU A 187 -13.98 -2.14 -22.53
C LEU A 187 -13.27 -3.36 -23.11
N LYS A 188 -13.98 -4.46 -23.38
CA LYS A 188 -13.45 -5.68 -23.99
C LYS A 188 -12.63 -5.39 -25.25
N ARG A 189 -13.18 -4.59 -26.16
CA ARG A 189 -12.53 -4.19 -27.41
C ARG A 189 -11.23 -3.42 -27.20
N ARG A 190 -11.17 -2.54 -26.20
CA ARG A 190 -9.94 -1.77 -25.89
C ARG A 190 -8.92 -2.57 -25.11
N THR A 191 -9.38 -3.47 -24.24
CA THR A 191 -8.54 -4.44 -23.55
C THR A 191 -7.84 -5.35 -24.56
N LEU A 192 -8.59 -5.92 -25.51
CA LEU A 192 -8.04 -6.71 -26.61
C LEU A 192 -6.91 -6.00 -27.35
N LYS A 193 -7.07 -4.70 -27.62
CA LYS A 193 -6.04 -3.89 -28.27
C LYS A 193 -4.82 -3.60 -27.40
N LEU A 194 -4.98 -3.52 -26.08
CA LEU A 194 -3.90 -3.21 -25.16
C LEU A 194 -3.04 -4.43 -24.83
N THR A 195 -3.70 -5.55 -24.55
CA THR A 195 -3.08 -6.73 -23.92
C THR A 195 -3.12 -7.96 -24.82
N GLY A 196 -3.99 -7.99 -25.84
CA GLY A 196 -4.10 -9.10 -26.80
C GLY A 196 -5.25 -10.07 -26.54
N ALA A 197 -5.99 -9.90 -25.44
CA ALA A 197 -7.18 -10.69 -25.12
C ALA A 197 -8.32 -9.80 -24.58
N ASP A 198 -9.57 -10.29 -24.61
CA ASP A 198 -10.76 -9.55 -24.16
C ASP A 198 -11.40 -10.13 -22.89
N ASP A 199 -10.83 -11.18 -22.31
CA ASP A 199 -11.26 -11.78 -21.06
C ASP A 199 -10.53 -11.18 -19.84
N VAL A 200 -11.11 -11.25 -18.65
CA VAL A 200 -10.46 -10.76 -17.41
C VAL A 200 -9.33 -11.69 -16.95
N LYS A 201 -9.35 -12.96 -17.36
CA LYS A 201 -8.36 -13.96 -16.91
C LYS A 201 -6.93 -13.62 -17.34
N GLN A 202 -6.77 -12.92 -18.46
CA GLN A 202 -5.45 -12.42 -18.90
C GLN A 202 -4.72 -11.58 -17.84
N PHE A 203 -5.43 -11.00 -16.87
CA PHE A 203 -4.85 -10.23 -15.76
C PHE A 203 -4.30 -11.12 -14.63
N GLU A 204 -4.30 -12.46 -14.78
CA GLU A 204 -3.40 -13.36 -14.04
C GLU A 204 -1.93 -13.03 -14.37
N SER A 205 -1.66 -12.55 -15.60
CA SER A 205 -0.32 -12.13 -16.00
C SER A 205 0.02 -10.75 -15.44
N ALA A 206 1.12 -10.68 -14.69
CA ALA A 206 1.70 -9.43 -14.23
C ALA A 206 1.98 -8.44 -15.38
N GLU A 207 2.31 -8.93 -16.58
CA GLU A 207 2.54 -8.07 -17.75
C GLU A 207 1.25 -7.35 -18.20
N SER A 208 0.12 -8.06 -18.24
CA SER A 208 -1.18 -7.48 -18.62
C SER A 208 -1.66 -6.46 -17.60
N VAL A 209 -1.47 -6.79 -16.31
CA VAL A 209 -1.74 -5.90 -15.17
C VAL A 209 -0.92 -4.62 -15.32
N ASP A 210 0.39 -4.73 -15.48
CA ASP A 210 1.28 -3.59 -15.58
C ASP A 210 0.97 -2.72 -16.81
N LYS A 211 0.69 -3.31 -17.97
CA LYS A 211 0.26 -2.57 -19.18
C LYS A 211 -0.98 -1.71 -18.93
N LEU A 212 -1.96 -2.21 -18.19
CA LEU A 212 -3.19 -1.48 -17.87
C LEU A 212 -2.92 -0.31 -16.92
N PHE A 213 -2.27 -0.59 -15.78
CA PHE A 213 -2.06 0.40 -14.73
C PHE A 213 -1.02 1.46 -15.13
N ASP A 214 0.04 1.09 -15.83
CA ASP A 214 1.01 2.05 -16.38
C ASP A 214 0.34 2.99 -17.37
N ARG A 215 -0.52 2.46 -18.25
CA ARG A 215 -1.24 3.27 -19.23
C ARG A 215 -2.22 4.23 -18.56
N TYR A 216 -2.93 3.78 -17.53
CA TYR A 216 -3.78 4.65 -16.71
C TYR A 216 -2.98 5.81 -16.13
N LEU A 217 -1.87 5.52 -15.44
CA LEU A 217 -1.04 6.54 -14.81
C LEU A 217 -0.43 7.53 -15.82
N ILE A 218 0.03 7.04 -16.97
CA ILE A 218 0.56 7.89 -18.04
C ILE A 218 -0.54 8.84 -18.53
N ARG A 219 -1.78 8.39 -18.62
CA ARG A 219 -2.87 9.23 -19.12
C ARG A 219 -3.42 10.19 -18.07
N SER A 220 -3.56 9.76 -16.82
CA SER A 220 -4.02 10.62 -15.72
C SER A 220 -3.00 11.71 -15.36
N SER A 221 -1.72 11.50 -15.68
CA SER A 221 -0.67 12.50 -15.47
C SER A 221 -0.55 13.56 -16.57
N VAL A 222 -1.04 13.29 -17.79
CA VAL A 222 -0.96 14.24 -18.92
C VAL A 222 -1.95 15.40 -18.76
N ASP A 223 -3.03 15.22 -18.00
CA ASP A 223 -3.97 16.31 -17.64
C ASP A 223 -3.38 17.33 -16.65
N LEU A 224 -2.20 17.06 -16.07
CA LEU A 224 -1.47 17.97 -15.19
C LEU A 224 -0.09 18.27 -15.79
N SER A 225 -0.06 19.22 -16.73
CA SER A 225 1.10 20.03 -17.13
C SER A 225 2.50 19.38 -16.98
N GLY A 226 3.00 18.84 -18.09
CA GLY A 226 4.43 18.87 -18.48
C GLY A 226 5.49 18.41 -17.46
N SER A 227 5.97 17.19 -17.68
CA SER A 227 7.35 16.72 -17.45
C SER A 227 7.74 16.03 -16.11
N SER A 228 8.23 14.79 -16.29
CA SER A 228 9.21 14.01 -15.52
C SER A 228 9.00 13.60 -14.05
N LYS A 229 7.86 13.81 -13.40
CA LYS A 229 7.67 13.43 -11.98
C LYS A 229 7.27 11.95 -11.73
N TYR A 230 7.02 11.17 -12.78
CA TYR A 230 6.20 9.95 -12.71
C TYR A 230 6.93 8.61 -12.64
N SER A 231 8.26 8.58 -12.62
CA SER A 231 8.99 7.34 -12.33
C SER A 231 8.74 6.80 -10.90
N ALA A 232 8.23 7.63 -9.99
CA ALA A 232 8.01 7.32 -8.57
C ALA A 232 6.75 6.47 -8.40
N ALA A 233 5.69 6.88 -9.08
CA ALA A 233 4.40 6.22 -9.12
C ALA A 233 4.46 4.85 -9.82
N LEU A 234 5.02 4.81 -11.03
CA LEU A 234 5.20 3.59 -11.82
C LEU A 234 6.09 2.56 -11.10
N THR A 235 7.06 3.06 -10.33
CA THR A 235 7.90 2.23 -9.47
C THR A 235 7.11 1.57 -8.33
N LEU A 236 6.26 2.33 -7.63
CA LEU A 236 5.50 1.83 -6.47
C LEU A 236 4.60 0.67 -6.87
N ILE A 237 3.99 0.76 -8.05
CA ILE A 237 3.09 -0.25 -8.59
C ILE A 237 3.81 -1.54 -8.97
N ARG A 238 5.04 -1.43 -9.49
CA ARG A 238 5.86 -2.60 -9.87
C ARG A 238 6.59 -3.26 -8.70
N GLY A 239 6.56 -2.66 -7.51
CA GLY A 239 7.25 -3.14 -6.30
C GLY A 239 6.38 -3.96 -5.33
N TYR A 240 5.10 -4.15 -5.68
CA TYR A 240 4.14 -5.05 -5.02
C TYR A 240 3.74 -6.14 -6.02
#